data_AF-A0A6C0FRP4-F1
#
_entry.id   AF-A0A6C0FRP4-F1
#
_cell.length_a   1.000
_cell.length_b   1.000
_cell.length_c   1.000
_cell.angle_alpha   90.00
_cell.angle_beta   90.00
_cell.angle_gamma   90.00
#
_symmetry.space_group_name_H-M   'P 1'
#
loop_
_entity.id
_entity.type
_entity.pdbx_description
1 polymer ?
#
loop_
_entity_poly.entity_id
_entity_poly.type
_entity_poly.pdbx_seq_one_letter_code
_entity_poly.pdbx_strand_id
1 'polypeptide(L)'
;MSSELKLLNDEQMIQFITQGYLVLQNELPQELHRSVMNQIDFVLQNEGNPGNNILPRVPDIQKFFETPVTKGALTSVLGPDYYMHPHRHMHYNQPGNGKPGGGEWHKDGFWSSMRSHRPWWVMMFYYTQDITEEMGPTAIMPGSQYNEKFPNRKELLPTGKAGTIALVHFDLWHKASLNTSNIDRYMLKFQFVRLSEPSAPSWNHTNAAPAFPADAPDAHANLWHDVWHWLRGDGNRAMAVNGSEAEVPACIEALSSEEASTRGQAADKLGLIGQAAAAAVPKLAELIRDPSENAALNAVYALGHIGGAGTAALLKELEEGSKLSAQRAAYGLQASGREALDGLVRLLAHGEENSRALAAFVLGMLGAAASSAVPSLIVALHDESEWVRRNVVEALGMIGDPADETVPALVRTLEEAVAKESAGMESGSTGAYVYNQEYITNKIAYTAALSLLRIGKRGDADLVIDGLEAGLQSRDRYARAYAFEALTSIRTARAVDVLIRYYRAARWCPDTHKASTF
;
A
#
# COMPACT_ATOMS: atom_id res chain seq x y z
N MET A 1 18.02 16.20 22.39
CA MET A 1 17.34 14.89 22.25
C MET A 1 18.21 14.04 21.33
N SER A 2 18.40 12.74 21.62
CA SER A 2 19.15 11.85 20.72
C SER A 2 18.57 11.94 19.31
N SER A 3 19.43 12.16 18.31
CA SER A 3 19.06 12.19 16.89
C SER A 3 18.80 10.79 16.31
N GLU A 4 18.95 9.75 17.12
CA GLU A 4 18.80 8.36 16.72
C GLU A 4 17.32 8.00 16.60
N LEU A 5 16.95 7.34 15.50
CA LEU A 5 15.58 6.88 15.24
C LEU A 5 15.15 5.86 16.30
N LYS A 6 13.90 5.93 16.77
CA LYS A 6 13.29 4.87 17.58
C LYS A 6 12.66 3.84 16.65
N LEU A 7 13.47 2.92 16.14
CA LEU A 7 13.01 1.83 15.25
C LEU A 7 12.16 0.81 16.00
N LEU A 8 11.24 0.16 15.28
CA LEU A 8 10.42 -0.94 15.80
C LEU A 8 11.29 -2.17 16.07
N ASN A 9 10.87 -3.00 17.02
CA ASN A 9 11.49 -4.31 17.25
C ASN A 9 10.74 -5.43 16.49
N ASP A 10 11.27 -6.66 16.56
CA ASP A 10 10.66 -7.83 15.91
C ASP A 10 9.20 -8.09 16.35
N GLU A 11 8.91 -7.95 17.65
CA GLU A 11 7.56 -8.16 18.19
C GLU A 11 6.54 -7.15 17.62
N GLN A 12 6.93 -5.88 17.51
CA GLN A 12 6.11 -4.84 16.90
C GLN A 12 5.92 -5.07 15.40
N MET A 13 6.94 -5.56 14.69
CA MET A 13 6.79 -5.93 13.27
C MET A 13 5.85 -7.13 13.12
N ILE A 14 5.96 -8.15 13.98
CA ILE A 14 5.03 -9.30 14.01
C ILE A 14 3.60 -8.84 14.32
N GLN A 15 3.40 -7.95 15.29
CA GLN A 15 2.10 -7.36 15.58
C GLN A 15 1.56 -6.60 14.35
N PHE A 16 2.38 -5.79 13.70
CA PHE A 16 1.95 -5.05 12.51
C PHE A 16 1.54 -5.99 11.36
N ILE A 17 2.28 -7.07 11.12
CA ILE A 17 1.96 -8.05 10.07
C ILE A 17 0.68 -8.81 10.41
N THR A 18 0.53 -9.27 11.65
CA THR A 18 -0.59 -10.15 12.03
C THR A 18 -1.86 -9.35 12.32
N GLN A 19 -1.75 -8.21 12.98
CA GLN A 19 -2.87 -7.38 13.44
C GLN A 19 -3.11 -6.15 12.56
N GLY A 20 -2.16 -5.76 11.73
CA GLY A 20 -2.30 -4.63 10.81
C GLY A 20 -2.19 -3.25 11.47
N TYR A 21 -1.75 -3.15 12.74
CA TYR A 21 -1.58 -1.85 13.41
C TYR A 21 -0.57 -1.85 14.55
N LEU A 22 -0.13 -0.64 14.91
CA LEU A 22 0.61 -0.30 16.12
C LEU A 22 0.05 0.99 16.73
N VAL A 23 -0.03 1.04 18.07
CA VAL A 23 -0.30 2.28 18.81
C VAL A 23 1.01 2.74 19.46
N LEU A 24 1.44 3.93 19.09
CA LEU A 24 2.73 4.52 19.48
C LEU A 24 2.49 5.87 20.16
N GLN A 25 3.43 6.30 20.99
CA GLN A 25 3.37 7.60 21.65
C GLN A 25 4.49 8.50 21.14
N ASN A 26 4.13 9.64 20.56
CA ASN A 26 5.07 10.70 20.21
C ASN A 26 5.22 11.67 21.38
N GLU A 27 6.46 11.88 21.84
CA GLU A 27 6.77 12.69 23.03
C GLU A 27 7.11 14.12 22.62
N LEU A 28 6.09 14.86 22.17
CA LEU A 28 6.23 16.27 21.84
C LEU A 28 5.80 17.17 23.01
N PRO A 29 6.34 18.41 23.11
CA PRO A 29 5.91 19.36 24.14
C PRO A 29 4.41 19.64 24.05
N GLN A 30 3.76 19.75 25.21
CA GLN A 30 2.32 20.02 25.29
C GLN A 30 1.94 21.35 24.63
N GLU A 31 2.86 22.32 24.64
CA GLU A 31 2.71 23.62 23.99
C GLU A 31 2.57 23.50 22.47
N LEU A 32 3.29 22.56 21.84
CA LEU A 32 3.18 22.34 20.40
C LEU A 32 1.82 21.73 20.04
N HIS A 33 1.37 20.75 20.81
CA HIS A 33 0.04 20.18 20.66
C HIS A 33 -1.05 21.26 20.78
N ARG A 34 -0.95 22.13 21.78
CA ARG A 34 -1.88 23.26 21.97
C ARG A 34 -1.81 24.26 20.81
N SER A 35 -0.62 24.58 20.30
CA SER A 35 -0.44 25.46 19.14
C SER A 35 -1.16 24.93 17.91
N VAL A 36 -0.96 23.64 17.60
CA VAL A 36 -1.58 22.97 16.45
C VAL A 36 -3.09 22.91 16.60
N MET A 37 -3.59 22.57 17.79
CA MET A 37 -5.03 22.56 18.10
C MET A 37 -5.66 23.94 17.89
N ASN A 38 -5.06 25.01 18.42
CA ASN A 38 -5.56 26.36 18.24
C ASN A 38 -5.59 26.79 16.76
N GLN A 39 -4.59 26.40 15.98
CA GLN A 39 -4.57 26.65 14.54
C GLN A 39 -5.67 25.86 13.81
N ILE A 40 -5.86 24.59 14.15
CA ILE A 40 -6.94 23.75 13.59
C ILE A 40 -8.31 24.35 13.91
N ASP A 41 -8.55 24.71 15.18
CA ASP A 41 -9.80 25.35 15.63
C ASP A 41 -10.06 26.62 14.84
N PHE A 42 -9.04 27.48 14.71
CA PHE A 42 -9.15 28.72 13.94
C PHE A 42 -9.57 28.46 12.49
N VAL A 43 -8.89 27.52 11.81
CA VAL A 43 -9.18 27.17 10.41
C VAL A 43 -10.59 26.63 10.26
N LEU A 44 -10.99 25.69 11.12
CA LEU A 44 -12.33 25.10 11.06
C LEU A 44 -13.44 26.12 11.26
N GLN A 45 -13.31 26.98 12.26
CA GLN A 45 -14.35 27.94 12.61
C GLN A 45 -14.47 29.09 11.60
N ASN A 46 -13.36 29.48 10.96
CA ASN A 46 -13.35 30.64 10.06
C ASN A 46 -13.37 30.29 8.57
N GLU A 47 -12.89 29.10 8.19
CA GLU A 47 -12.67 28.69 6.79
C GLU A 47 -13.35 27.36 6.43
N GLY A 48 -13.67 26.53 7.43
CA GLY A 48 -14.17 25.17 7.23
C GLY A 48 -13.04 24.13 7.13
N ASN A 49 -13.37 22.91 6.70
CA ASN A 49 -12.37 21.83 6.62
C ASN A 49 -11.39 22.09 5.45
N PRO A 50 -10.07 22.22 5.70
CA PRO A 50 -9.08 22.53 4.67
C PRO A 50 -8.73 21.33 3.77
N GLY A 51 -9.21 20.13 4.09
CA GLY A 51 -8.91 18.90 3.34
C GLY A 51 -7.40 18.67 3.21
N ASN A 52 -6.93 18.40 1.98
CA ASN A 52 -5.51 18.16 1.69
C ASN A 52 -4.60 19.38 1.99
N ASN A 53 -5.16 20.58 2.14
CA ASN A 53 -4.41 21.81 2.42
C ASN A 53 -4.08 22.00 3.91
N ILE A 54 -4.35 21.01 4.76
CA ILE A 54 -4.07 21.11 6.20
C ILE A 54 -2.60 21.41 6.52
N LEU A 55 -1.62 20.83 5.79
CA LEU A 55 -0.20 21.09 6.06
C LEU A 55 0.22 22.54 5.76
N PRO A 56 -0.05 23.12 4.57
CA PRO A 56 0.28 24.52 4.36
C PRO A 56 -0.55 25.47 5.22
N ARG A 57 -1.74 25.05 5.68
CA ARG A 57 -2.62 25.89 6.52
C ARG A 57 -2.28 25.83 8.01
N VAL A 58 -1.74 24.71 8.49
CA VAL A 58 -1.31 24.45 9.88
C VAL A 58 0.12 23.89 9.84
N PRO A 59 1.13 24.75 9.57
CA PRO A 59 2.50 24.31 9.28
C PRO A 59 3.20 23.63 10.47
N ASP A 60 2.77 23.91 11.71
CA ASP A 60 3.34 23.27 12.90
C ASP A 60 3.16 21.75 12.93
N ILE A 61 2.19 21.20 12.20
CA ILE A 61 2.00 19.75 12.04
C ILE A 61 3.26 19.07 11.48
N GLN A 62 4.07 19.77 10.67
CA GLN A 62 5.28 19.21 10.08
C GLN A 62 6.24 18.66 11.15
N LYS A 63 6.30 19.30 12.32
CA LYS A 63 7.14 18.90 13.46
C LYS A 63 6.77 17.50 13.99
N PHE A 64 5.54 17.03 13.76
CA PHE A 64 5.09 15.69 14.17
C PHE A 64 5.78 14.57 13.41
N PHE A 65 6.14 14.82 12.15
CA PHE A 65 6.81 13.86 11.28
C PHE A 65 8.32 13.88 11.42
N GLU A 66 8.87 14.86 12.11
CA GLU A 66 10.31 15.00 12.29
C GLU A 66 10.85 14.19 13.47
N THR A 67 9.97 13.66 14.32
CA THR A 67 10.38 13.02 15.58
C THR A 67 10.98 11.62 15.36
N PRO A 68 11.89 11.18 16.26
CA PRO A 68 12.47 9.85 16.19
C PRO A 68 11.46 8.69 16.22
N VAL A 69 10.33 8.84 16.92
CA VAL A 69 9.25 7.84 16.97
C VAL A 69 8.57 7.75 15.61
N THR A 70 8.11 8.88 15.07
CA THR A 70 7.38 8.90 13.80
C THR A 70 8.25 8.42 12.66
N LYS A 71 9.47 8.97 12.53
CA LYS A 71 10.42 8.54 11.50
C LYS A 71 10.83 7.09 11.71
N GLY A 72 11.13 6.69 12.94
CA GLY A 72 11.56 5.32 13.23
C GLY A 72 10.52 4.28 12.87
N ALA A 73 9.25 4.53 13.19
CA ALA A 73 8.14 3.63 12.85
C ALA A 73 7.88 3.56 11.34
N LEU A 74 7.85 4.71 10.65
CA LEU A 74 7.71 4.74 9.19
C LEU A 74 8.88 4.06 8.49
N THR A 75 10.12 4.33 8.90
CA THR A 75 11.33 3.67 8.37
C THR A 75 11.30 2.17 8.61
N SER A 76 10.82 1.71 9.76
CA SER A 76 10.74 0.28 10.09
C SER A 76 9.80 -0.48 9.17
N VAL A 77 8.65 0.11 8.81
CA VAL A 77 7.63 -0.56 7.97
C VAL A 77 7.83 -0.30 6.48
N LEU A 78 8.16 0.93 6.08
CA LEU A 78 8.27 1.36 4.68
C LEU A 78 9.71 1.43 4.15
N GLY A 79 10.73 1.22 4.99
CA GLY A 79 12.12 1.46 4.61
C GLY A 79 12.49 2.94 4.69
N PRO A 80 13.77 3.29 4.49
CA PRO A 80 14.24 4.67 4.59
C PRO A 80 13.74 5.58 3.45
N ASP A 81 13.43 4.98 2.30
CA ASP A 81 12.97 5.69 1.09
C ASP A 81 11.44 5.63 1.00
N TYR A 82 10.77 6.46 1.80
CA TYR A 82 9.32 6.62 1.75
C TYR A 82 8.88 8.05 1.42
N TYR A 83 7.64 8.16 0.94
CA TYR A 83 6.98 9.40 0.55
C TYR A 83 5.70 9.61 1.35
N MET A 84 5.39 10.85 1.76
CA MET A 84 4.09 11.22 2.33
C MET A 84 3.11 11.56 1.21
N HIS A 85 2.15 10.68 0.95
CA HIS A 85 1.13 10.88 -0.07
C HIS A 85 0.34 12.19 0.16
N PRO A 86 -0.04 12.95 -0.90
CA PRO A 86 -0.67 14.25 -0.73
C PRO A 86 -2.13 14.14 -0.25
N HIS A 87 -2.73 12.94 -0.32
CA HIS A 87 -4.02 12.71 0.29
C HIS A 87 -3.90 12.61 1.81
N ARG A 88 -4.65 13.46 2.49
CA ARG A 88 -4.71 13.58 3.94
C ARG A 88 -6.04 14.17 4.34
N HIS A 89 -6.49 13.83 5.53
CA HIS A 89 -7.79 14.28 6.01
C HIS A 89 -7.75 14.63 7.48
N MET A 90 -8.38 15.73 7.84
CA MET A 90 -8.60 16.10 9.23
C MET A 90 -10.02 15.70 9.62
N HIS A 91 -10.12 14.69 10.48
CA HIS A 91 -11.37 14.20 11.01
C HIS A 91 -11.74 14.97 12.28
N TYR A 92 -12.73 15.85 12.15
CA TYR A 92 -13.34 16.56 13.26
C TYR A 92 -14.56 15.78 13.78
N ASN A 93 -14.58 15.50 15.09
CA ASN A 93 -15.67 14.78 15.74
C ASN A 93 -16.18 15.52 16.97
N GLN A 94 -17.42 16.00 16.89
CA GLN A 94 -18.08 16.80 17.92
C GLN A 94 -18.81 15.93 18.96
N PRO A 95 -18.84 16.34 20.24
CA PRO A 95 -19.69 15.77 21.26
C PRO A 95 -21.14 15.56 20.80
N GLY A 96 -21.68 14.36 20.98
CA GLY A 96 -23.07 14.06 20.70
C GLY A 96 -23.44 14.01 19.22
N ASN A 97 -22.48 14.11 18.29
CA ASN A 97 -22.75 13.90 16.87
C ASN A 97 -23.14 12.43 16.62
N GLY A 98 -24.41 12.20 16.29
CA GLY A 98 -24.95 10.86 16.00
C GLY A 98 -24.46 10.24 14.68
N LYS A 99 -23.74 11.00 13.84
CA LYS A 99 -23.13 10.53 12.58
C LYS A 99 -21.70 11.09 12.45
N PRO A 100 -20.75 10.61 13.28
CA PRO A 100 -19.35 11.03 13.19
C PRO A 100 -18.81 10.65 11.81
N GLY A 101 -18.13 11.59 11.13
CA GLY A 101 -17.85 11.50 9.69
C GLY A 101 -17.16 10.18 9.27
N GLY A 102 -17.60 9.58 8.15
CA GLY A 102 -17.12 8.27 7.67
C GLY A 102 -17.82 7.05 8.30
N GLY A 103 -19.03 7.24 8.84
CA GLY A 103 -19.78 6.39 9.79
C GLY A 103 -20.10 4.92 9.44
N GLU A 104 -19.42 4.31 8.48
CA GLU A 104 -19.49 2.88 8.23
C GLU A 104 -18.08 2.28 8.22
N TRP A 105 -17.97 1.01 8.58
CA TRP A 105 -16.71 0.28 8.40
C TRP A 105 -16.31 0.30 6.93
N HIS A 106 -15.09 0.72 6.65
CA HIS A 106 -14.57 0.77 5.29
C HIS A 106 -13.07 0.51 5.24
N LYS A 107 -12.59 0.24 4.02
CA LYS A 107 -11.19 0.42 3.62
C LYS A 107 -11.11 1.66 2.73
N ASP A 108 -9.98 2.36 2.76
CA ASP A 108 -9.76 3.47 1.83
C ASP A 108 -9.71 2.99 0.38
N GLY A 109 -10.08 3.88 -0.54
CA GLY A 109 -9.79 3.69 -1.96
C GLY A 109 -8.29 3.52 -2.16
N PHE A 110 -7.89 2.46 -2.85
CA PHE A 110 -6.48 2.19 -3.12
C PHE A 110 -5.97 3.11 -4.22
N TRP A 111 -4.72 3.58 -4.12
CA TRP A 111 -4.15 4.58 -5.03
C TRP A 111 -3.38 3.98 -6.20
N SER A 112 -2.99 2.72 -6.08
CA SER A 112 -2.28 1.96 -7.10
C SER A 112 -3.25 1.06 -7.89
N SER A 113 -2.75 0.33 -8.87
CA SER A 113 -3.55 -0.49 -9.76
C SER A 113 -4.16 -1.72 -9.06
N MET A 114 -3.50 -2.30 -8.04
CA MET A 114 -4.04 -3.41 -7.25
C MET A 114 -3.50 -3.45 -5.82
N ARG A 115 -4.37 -3.80 -4.86
CA ARG A 115 -4.01 -3.95 -3.45
C ARG A 115 -2.94 -5.03 -3.27
N SER A 116 -2.10 -4.85 -2.25
CA SER A 116 -0.99 -5.75 -1.92
C SER A 116 -1.01 -6.06 -0.43
N HIS A 117 -0.77 -7.33 -0.08
CA HIS A 117 -0.59 -7.76 1.31
C HIS A 117 0.78 -7.34 1.88
N ARG A 118 1.76 -7.09 1.01
CA ARG A 118 3.06 -6.49 1.38
C ARG A 118 2.87 -4.99 1.61
N PRO A 119 3.40 -4.42 2.70
CA PRO A 119 3.11 -3.04 3.11
C PRO A 119 3.89 -2.01 2.28
N TRP A 120 3.43 -1.80 1.04
CA TRP A 120 3.85 -0.66 0.22
C TRP A 120 3.25 0.66 0.71
N TRP A 121 2.14 0.58 1.44
CA TRP A 121 1.38 1.72 1.94
C TRP A 121 1.03 1.52 3.42
N VAL A 122 1.08 2.61 4.17
CA VAL A 122 0.52 2.69 5.53
C VAL A 122 -0.28 3.96 5.70
N MET A 123 -1.20 3.95 6.65
CA MET A 123 -1.87 5.16 7.12
C MET A 123 -1.45 5.45 8.55
N MET A 124 -1.46 6.73 8.90
CA MET A 124 -1.17 7.21 10.24
C MET A 124 -2.34 8.04 10.72
N PHE A 125 -2.93 7.65 11.84
CA PHE A 125 -3.92 8.44 12.57
C PHE A 125 -3.23 9.11 13.75
N TYR A 126 -3.11 10.42 13.69
CA TYR A 126 -2.42 11.22 14.70
C TYR A 126 -3.43 11.97 15.57
N TYR A 127 -3.32 11.81 16.89
CA TYR A 127 -4.14 12.52 17.87
C TYR A 127 -3.33 13.64 18.53
N THR A 128 -3.78 14.88 18.34
CA THR A 128 -3.14 16.09 18.86
C THR A 128 -3.47 16.39 20.32
N GLN A 129 -4.30 15.56 20.95
CA GLN A 129 -4.83 15.72 22.30
C GLN A 129 -4.86 14.35 23.00
N ASP A 130 -4.95 14.34 24.34
CA ASP A 130 -5.27 13.13 25.08
C ASP A 130 -6.56 12.53 24.50
N ILE A 131 -6.55 11.22 24.30
CA ILE A 131 -7.64 10.50 23.62
C ILE A 131 -8.09 9.32 24.47
N THR A 132 -9.35 9.37 24.91
CA THR A 132 -10.02 8.33 25.69
C THR A 132 -11.07 7.61 24.83
N GLU A 133 -11.63 6.51 25.33
CA GLU A 133 -12.67 5.78 24.60
C GLU A 133 -13.93 6.64 24.38
N GLU A 134 -14.30 7.47 25.37
CA GLU A 134 -15.48 8.35 25.30
C GLU A 134 -15.33 9.43 24.22
N MET A 135 -14.10 9.83 23.87
CA MET A 135 -13.84 10.79 22.81
C MET A 135 -14.00 10.18 21.40
N GLY A 136 -14.21 8.86 21.31
CA GLY A 136 -14.43 8.16 20.07
C GLY A 136 -13.25 8.27 19.11
N PRO A 137 -12.08 7.68 19.42
CA PRO A 137 -11.00 7.56 18.45
C PRO A 137 -11.49 6.80 17.21
N THR A 138 -10.79 6.95 16.09
CA THR A 138 -11.06 6.12 14.92
C THR A 138 -10.88 4.66 15.28
N ALA A 139 -11.99 3.92 15.24
CA ALA A 139 -12.01 2.51 15.50
C ALA A 139 -11.29 1.75 14.40
N ILE A 140 -10.57 0.72 14.80
CA ILE A 140 -9.86 -0.19 13.92
C ILE A 140 -10.28 -1.63 14.22
N MET A 141 -10.14 -2.50 13.21
CA MET A 141 -10.44 -3.92 13.34
C MET A 141 -9.15 -4.73 13.14
N PRO A 142 -8.48 -5.15 14.23
CA PRO A 142 -7.24 -5.92 14.14
C PRO A 142 -7.36 -7.18 13.27
N GLY A 143 -6.33 -7.46 12.48
CA GLY A 143 -6.22 -8.66 11.64
C GLY A 143 -7.09 -8.67 10.38
N SER A 144 -7.75 -7.55 10.08
CA SER A 144 -8.71 -7.45 8.96
C SER A 144 -8.09 -6.99 7.63
N GLN A 145 -6.79 -6.67 7.63
CA GLN A 145 -6.09 -6.11 6.46
C GLN A 145 -6.11 -7.04 5.24
N TYR A 146 -6.18 -8.35 5.46
CA TYR A 146 -6.20 -9.38 4.43
C TYR A 146 -7.61 -9.81 3.98
N ASN A 147 -8.67 -9.31 4.63
CA ASN A 147 -10.04 -9.66 4.25
C ASN A 147 -10.56 -8.74 3.14
N GLU A 148 -11.14 -9.33 2.10
CA GLU A 148 -11.76 -8.59 0.99
C GLU A 148 -13.09 -7.99 1.44
N LYS A 149 -13.89 -8.79 2.18
CA LYS A 149 -15.17 -8.38 2.76
C LYS A 149 -15.02 -7.96 4.21
N PHE A 150 -16.02 -7.26 4.72
CA PHE A 150 -16.08 -6.86 6.12
C PHE A 150 -16.17 -8.11 7.01
N PRO A 151 -15.16 -8.40 7.86
CA PRO A 151 -15.10 -9.68 8.56
C PRO A 151 -15.86 -9.67 9.90
N ASN A 152 -16.43 -8.53 10.30
CA ASN A 152 -17.22 -8.35 11.53
C ASN A 152 -16.56 -8.92 12.80
N ARG A 153 -15.30 -8.52 13.05
CA ARG A 153 -14.50 -8.95 14.21
C ARG A 153 -14.53 -7.91 15.34
N LYS A 154 -13.80 -8.20 16.41
CA LYS A 154 -13.67 -7.31 17.57
C LYS A 154 -13.09 -5.94 17.16
N GLU A 155 -13.77 -4.88 17.59
CA GLU A 155 -13.33 -3.49 17.45
C GLU A 155 -12.27 -3.14 18.51
N LEU A 156 -11.32 -2.27 18.13
CA LEU A 156 -10.36 -1.65 19.04
C LEU A 156 -10.37 -0.12 18.88
N LEU A 157 -10.35 0.57 20.02
CA LEU A 157 -10.28 2.02 20.13
C LEU A 157 -8.88 2.43 20.59
N PRO A 158 -8.02 3.00 19.73
CA PRO A 158 -6.69 3.42 20.13
C PRO A 158 -6.77 4.64 21.05
N THR A 159 -6.36 4.48 22.32
CA THR A 159 -6.34 5.51 23.36
C THR A 159 -4.92 5.85 23.81
N GLY A 160 -4.72 7.03 24.41
CA GLY A 160 -3.41 7.46 24.87
C GLY A 160 -3.31 8.97 25.15
N LYS A 161 -2.09 9.47 25.30
CA LYS A 161 -1.82 10.90 25.54
C LYS A 161 -1.75 11.69 24.23
N ALA A 162 -1.78 13.02 24.31
CA ALA A 162 -1.50 13.88 23.17
C ALA A 162 -0.20 13.43 22.48
N GLY A 163 -0.25 13.29 21.16
CA GLY A 163 0.82 12.68 20.37
C GLY A 163 0.68 11.17 20.16
N THR A 164 -0.45 10.56 20.56
CA THR A 164 -0.76 9.17 20.21
C THR A 164 -0.85 9.02 18.69
N ILE A 165 -0.20 7.98 18.18
CA ILE A 165 -0.18 7.60 16.77
C ILE A 165 -0.75 6.18 16.66
N ALA A 166 -1.81 6.00 15.86
CA ALA A 166 -2.15 4.67 15.34
C ALA A 166 -1.57 4.54 13.93
N LEU A 167 -0.50 3.75 13.79
CA LEU A 167 0.06 3.37 12.50
C LEU A 167 -0.66 2.11 12.03
N VAL A 168 -1.30 2.15 10.86
CA VAL A 168 -2.13 1.05 10.36
C VAL A 168 -1.70 0.63 8.96
N HIS A 169 -1.84 -0.65 8.66
CA HIS A 169 -1.79 -1.17 7.30
C HIS A 169 -2.86 -0.47 6.47
N PHE A 170 -2.55 -0.15 5.21
CA PHE A 170 -3.46 0.62 4.36
C PHE A 170 -4.85 -0.02 4.22
N ASP A 171 -4.87 -1.35 4.16
CA ASP A 171 -6.10 -2.14 4.00
C ASP A 171 -6.80 -2.52 5.31
N LEU A 172 -6.41 -1.96 6.45
CA LEU A 172 -7.09 -2.24 7.72
C LEU A 172 -8.49 -1.62 7.72
N TRP A 173 -9.52 -2.42 8.07
CA TRP A 173 -10.87 -1.89 8.23
C TRP A 173 -10.91 -0.92 9.40
N HIS A 174 -11.51 0.24 9.17
CA HIS A 174 -11.65 1.29 10.16
C HIS A 174 -12.96 2.07 9.98
N LYS A 175 -13.37 2.78 11.03
CA LYS A 175 -14.52 3.69 11.01
C LYS A 175 -14.34 4.83 12.01
N ALA A 176 -15.06 5.91 11.83
CA ALA A 176 -15.24 6.86 12.92
C ALA A 176 -16.14 6.27 14.02
N SER A 177 -15.82 6.60 15.26
CA SER A 177 -16.62 6.23 16.44
C SER A 177 -17.31 7.45 17.04
N LEU A 178 -18.37 7.22 17.80
CA LEU A 178 -19.13 8.27 18.48
C LEU A 178 -18.26 8.98 19.51
N ASN A 179 -18.32 10.30 19.53
CA ASN A 179 -17.78 11.10 20.61
C ASN A 179 -18.90 11.33 21.65
N THR A 180 -18.85 10.59 22.75
CA THR A 180 -19.78 10.68 23.89
C THR A 180 -19.21 11.55 25.02
N SER A 181 -17.99 12.07 24.87
CA SER A 181 -17.39 13.05 25.77
C SER A 181 -18.00 14.45 25.59
N ASN A 182 -17.48 15.43 26.32
CA ASN A 182 -17.81 16.85 26.20
C ASN A 182 -16.71 17.68 25.50
N ILE A 183 -15.75 17.04 24.83
CA ILE A 183 -14.60 17.69 24.19
C ILE A 183 -14.59 17.38 22.69
N ASP A 184 -14.36 18.40 21.87
CA ASP A 184 -14.11 18.26 20.44
C ASP A 184 -12.86 17.42 20.17
N ARG A 185 -12.95 16.43 19.27
CA ARG A 185 -11.85 15.53 18.94
C ARG A 185 -11.34 15.75 17.52
N TYR A 186 -10.03 15.95 17.39
CA TYR A 186 -9.33 15.97 16.12
C TYR A 186 -8.47 14.73 15.93
N MET A 187 -8.56 14.15 14.73
CA MET A 187 -7.63 13.12 14.27
C MET A 187 -7.14 13.51 12.89
N LEU A 188 -5.82 13.55 12.72
CA LEU A 188 -5.19 13.84 11.44
C LEU A 188 -4.76 12.53 10.78
N LYS A 189 -5.30 12.28 9.59
CA LYS A 189 -5.02 11.09 8.77
C LYS A 189 -4.03 11.44 7.67
N PHE A 190 -2.93 10.70 7.63
CA PHE A 190 -1.90 10.79 6.59
C PHE A 190 -1.65 9.42 6.00
N GLN A 191 -1.16 9.39 4.77
CA GLN A 191 -0.81 8.17 4.06
C GLN A 191 0.64 8.26 3.59
N PHE A 192 1.34 7.12 3.62
CA PHE A 192 2.75 7.04 3.27
C PHE A 192 3.00 5.86 2.35
N VAL A 193 3.96 6.01 1.45
CA VAL A 193 4.27 5.08 0.36
C VAL A 193 5.74 4.72 0.40
N ARG A 194 6.05 3.43 0.38
CA ARG A 194 7.40 2.91 0.13
C ARG A 194 7.78 3.11 -1.34
N LEU A 195 8.99 3.59 -1.60
CA LEU A 195 9.47 3.83 -2.97
C LEU A 195 10.36 2.71 -3.52
N SER A 196 10.93 1.87 -2.66
CA SER A 196 11.82 0.77 -3.05
C SER A 196 11.50 -0.52 -2.31
N GLU A 197 11.71 -1.64 -2.99
CA GLU A 197 11.63 -2.96 -2.39
C GLU A 197 12.66 -3.08 -1.23
N PRO A 198 12.33 -3.72 -0.10
CA PRO A 198 13.31 -3.97 0.95
C PRO A 198 14.47 -4.82 0.45
N SER A 199 15.70 -4.38 0.72
CA SER A 199 16.92 -5.17 0.48
C SER A 199 17.55 -5.73 1.75
N ALA A 200 17.08 -5.27 2.92
CA ALA A 200 17.49 -5.66 4.26
C ALA A 200 16.42 -5.19 5.26
N PRO A 201 16.38 -5.74 6.49
CA PRO A 201 15.53 -5.22 7.55
C PRO A 201 15.82 -3.74 7.83
N SER A 202 14.78 -2.91 7.89
CA SER A 202 14.88 -1.47 8.23
C SER A 202 14.42 -1.16 9.66
N TRP A 203 14.29 -2.18 10.50
CA TRP A 203 13.91 -2.10 11.92
C TRP A 203 14.97 -2.78 12.80
N ASN A 204 14.80 -2.78 14.12
CA ASN A 204 15.70 -3.45 15.08
C ASN A 204 15.48 -4.97 15.05
N HIS A 205 16.01 -5.63 14.02
CA HIS A 205 15.89 -7.07 13.80
C HIS A 205 16.95 -7.87 14.56
N THR A 206 16.54 -8.96 15.22
CA THR A 206 17.43 -9.80 16.04
C THR A 206 17.85 -11.12 15.37
N ASN A 207 17.49 -11.35 14.11
CA ASN A 207 17.66 -12.62 13.37
C ASN A 207 16.91 -13.83 13.96
N ALA A 208 16.08 -13.64 14.98
CA ALA A 208 15.20 -14.68 15.49
C ALA A 208 14.11 -15.04 14.46
N ALA A 209 13.70 -16.31 14.45
CA ALA A 209 12.53 -16.73 13.71
C ALA A 209 11.28 -16.03 14.26
N PRO A 210 10.36 -15.55 13.41
CA PRO A 210 9.18 -14.85 13.89
C PRO A 210 8.27 -15.81 14.64
N ALA A 211 7.83 -15.42 15.84
CA ALA A 211 6.88 -16.17 16.65
C ALA A 211 5.44 -15.74 16.29
N PHE A 212 4.96 -16.20 15.14
CA PHE A 212 3.59 -15.91 14.70
C PHE A 212 2.55 -16.72 15.49
N PRO A 213 1.34 -16.17 15.72
CA PRO A 213 0.23 -16.88 16.35
C PRO A 213 -0.47 -17.84 15.34
N ALA A 214 0.27 -18.81 14.82
CA ALA A 214 -0.15 -19.68 13.71
C ALA A 214 -1.35 -20.59 14.03
N ASP A 215 -1.62 -20.85 15.31
CA ASP A 215 -2.74 -21.70 15.74
C ASP A 215 -4.09 -20.95 15.82
N ALA A 216 -4.13 -19.65 15.54
CA ALA A 216 -5.37 -18.87 15.53
C ALA A 216 -6.32 -19.33 14.40
N PRO A 217 -7.65 -19.33 14.61
CA PRO A 217 -8.61 -19.75 13.57
C PRO A 217 -8.56 -18.91 12.28
N ASP A 218 -8.06 -17.68 12.36
CA ASP A 218 -7.87 -16.72 11.27
C ASP A 218 -6.38 -16.49 10.94
N ALA A 219 -5.53 -17.47 11.25
CA ALA A 219 -4.12 -17.42 10.91
C ALA A 219 -3.87 -17.54 9.39
N HIS A 220 -2.82 -16.85 8.95
CA HIS A 220 -2.34 -16.86 7.57
C HIS A 220 -0.82 -17.10 7.56
N ALA A 221 -0.40 -18.26 8.06
CA ALA A 221 1.01 -18.53 8.37
C ALA A 221 1.93 -18.31 7.16
N ASN A 222 1.58 -18.86 5.99
CA ASN A 222 2.39 -18.67 4.78
C ASN A 222 2.44 -17.20 4.33
N LEU A 223 1.32 -16.48 4.39
CA LEU A 223 1.27 -15.06 4.05
C LEU A 223 2.15 -14.25 4.99
N TRP A 224 2.04 -14.46 6.31
CA TRP A 224 2.82 -13.71 7.29
C TRP A 224 4.32 -13.93 7.13
N HIS A 225 4.72 -15.17 6.82
CA HIS A 225 6.10 -15.47 6.48
C HIS A 225 6.54 -14.83 5.16
N ASP A 226 5.72 -14.85 4.10
CA ASP A 226 6.01 -14.13 2.84
C ASP A 226 6.28 -12.65 3.11
N VAL A 227 5.40 -11.98 3.85
CA VAL A 227 5.54 -10.55 4.19
C VAL A 227 6.79 -10.31 5.04
N TRP A 228 7.08 -11.17 6.02
CA TRP A 228 8.28 -11.06 6.86
C TRP A 228 9.57 -11.22 6.06
N HIS A 229 9.67 -12.25 5.21
CA HIS A 229 10.84 -12.49 4.36
C HIS A 229 11.03 -11.38 3.33
N TRP A 230 9.93 -10.90 2.75
CA TRP A 230 9.97 -9.74 1.87
C TRP A 230 10.49 -8.49 2.58
N LEU A 231 9.99 -8.17 3.78
CA LEU A 231 10.47 -7.03 4.59
C LEU A 231 11.95 -7.14 4.98
N ARG A 232 12.47 -8.36 5.16
CA ARG A 232 13.89 -8.61 5.40
C ARG A 232 14.76 -8.47 4.15
N GLY A 233 14.17 -8.34 2.97
CA GLY A 233 14.90 -8.36 1.70
C GLY A 233 15.50 -9.72 1.36
N ASP A 234 14.95 -10.81 1.91
CA ASP A 234 15.36 -12.17 1.56
C ASP A 234 14.98 -12.52 0.10
N GLY A 235 14.22 -11.65 -0.58
CA GLY A 235 13.59 -11.92 -1.87
C GLY A 235 12.52 -13.01 -1.77
N ASN A 236 12.09 -13.56 -2.91
CA ASN A 236 11.21 -14.74 -2.94
C ASN A 236 12.01 -16.04 -2.70
N ARG A 237 12.90 -16.07 -1.70
CA ARG A 237 13.57 -17.32 -1.30
C ARG A 237 12.53 -18.30 -0.78
N ALA A 238 12.70 -19.58 -1.13
CA ALA A 238 11.88 -20.64 -0.60
C ALA A 238 11.91 -20.57 0.94
N MET A 239 10.73 -20.57 1.55
CA MET A 239 10.60 -20.63 3.00
C MET A 239 11.30 -21.89 3.53
N ALA A 240 11.89 -21.80 4.72
CA ALA A 240 12.41 -22.98 5.38
C ALA A 240 11.25 -23.96 5.60
N VAL A 241 11.42 -25.19 5.11
CA VAL A 241 10.43 -26.27 5.29
C VAL A 241 10.21 -26.46 6.78
N ASN A 242 8.96 -26.29 7.21
CA ASN A 242 8.54 -26.46 8.59
C ASN A 242 7.33 -27.40 8.62
N GLY A 243 7.62 -28.70 8.76
CA GLY A 243 6.61 -29.76 8.73
C GLY A 243 7.19 -31.07 8.22
N SER A 244 6.48 -32.17 8.45
CA SER A 244 6.88 -33.50 8.02
C SER A 244 6.06 -33.97 6.83
N GLU A 245 6.71 -34.56 5.82
CA GLU A 245 6.04 -35.18 4.67
C GLU A 245 5.02 -36.26 5.10
N ALA A 246 5.24 -36.90 6.26
CA ALA A 246 4.31 -37.87 6.83
C ALA A 246 2.93 -37.28 7.19
N GLU A 247 2.83 -35.95 7.33
CA GLU A 247 1.60 -35.24 7.69
C GLU A 247 0.75 -34.90 6.46
N VAL A 248 1.32 -34.98 5.24
CA VAL A 248 0.67 -34.60 3.99
C VAL A 248 -0.67 -35.34 3.78
N PRO A 249 -0.79 -36.67 3.96
CA PRO A 249 -2.05 -37.37 3.73
C PRO A 249 -3.19 -36.88 4.64
N ALA A 250 -2.90 -36.67 5.93
CA ALA A 250 -3.88 -36.18 6.89
C ALA A 250 -4.30 -34.73 6.59
N CYS A 251 -3.36 -33.89 6.14
CA CYS A 251 -3.68 -32.52 5.74
C CYS A 251 -4.55 -32.49 4.47
N ILE A 252 -4.29 -33.36 3.48
CA ILE A 252 -5.12 -33.48 2.28
C ILE A 252 -6.56 -33.86 2.64
N GLU A 253 -6.75 -34.78 3.59
CA GLU A 253 -8.09 -35.12 4.10
C GLU A 253 -8.76 -33.90 4.76
N ALA A 254 -8.02 -33.19 5.62
CA ALA A 254 -8.51 -32.01 6.34
C ALA A 254 -8.89 -30.82 5.42
N LEU A 255 -8.33 -30.72 4.21
CA LEU A 255 -8.77 -29.75 3.19
C LEU A 255 -10.23 -29.94 2.77
N SER A 256 -10.86 -31.07 3.08
CA SER A 256 -12.28 -31.35 2.80
C SER A 256 -13.18 -31.14 4.02
N SER A 257 -12.65 -30.65 5.13
CA SER A 257 -13.44 -30.39 6.35
C SER A 257 -14.60 -29.41 6.09
N GLU A 258 -15.72 -29.61 6.77
CA GLU A 258 -16.84 -28.66 6.78
C GLU A 258 -16.41 -27.32 7.41
N GLU A 259 -15.52 -27.38 8.41
CA GLU A 259 -14.99 -26.22 9.12
C GLU A 259 -13.93 -25.48 8.29
N ALA A 260 -14.20 -24.22 7.97
CA ALA A 260 -13.32 -23.40 7.13
C ALA A 260 -11.95 -23.12 7.76
N SER A 261 -11.90 -23.01 9.09
CA SER A 261 -10.64 -22.85 9.84
C SER A 261 -9.75 -24.09 9.68
N THR A 262 -10.31 -25.30 9.76
CA THR A 262 -9.58 -26.55 9.55
C THR A 262 -9.03 -26.64 8.12
N ARG A 263 -9.83 -26.26 7.11
CA ARG A 263 -9.36 -26.19 5.72
C ARG A 263 -8.18 -25.22 5.57
N GLY A 264 -8.30 -24.02 6.13
CA GLY A 264 -7.26 -22.99 6.09
C GLY A 264 -5.97 -23.41 6.81
N GLN A 265 -6.06 -24.03 7.98
CA GLN A 265 -4.91 -24.55 8.74
C GLN A 265 -4.22 -25.70 8.01
N ALA A 266 -4.99 -26.61 7.40
CA ALA A 266 -4.44 -27.69 6.59
C ALA A 266 -3.70 -27.14 5.36
N ALA A 267 -4.29 -26.14 4.68
CA ALA A 267 -3.62 -25.45 3.58
C ALA A 267 -2.31 -24.80 4.04
N ASP A 268 -2.34 -24.10 5.17
CA ASP A 268 -1.14 -23.44 5.68
C ASP A 268 -0.02 -24.44 5.98
N LYS A 269 -0.34 -25.54 6.65
CA LYS A 269 0.60 -26.60 6.97
C LYS A 269 1.21 -27.23 5.72
N LEU A 270 0.43 -27.46 4.67
CA LEU A 270 0.92 -27.96 3.39
C LEU A 270 1.87 -26.97 2.71
N GLY A 271 1.58 -25.66 2.77
CA GLY A 271 2.48 -24.62 2.28
C GLY A 271 3.83 -24.61 3.01
N LEU A 272 3.81 -24.75 4.34
CA LEU A 272 5.02 -24.83 5.17
C LEU A 272 5.84 -26.11 4.93
N ILE A 273 5.21 -27.22 4.51
CA ILE A 273 5.90 -28.44 4.06
C ILE A 273 6.59 -28.21 2.70
N GLY A 274 6.06 -27.31 1.86
CA GLY A 274 6.65 -26.96 0.56
C GLY A 274 6.52 -28.07 -0.49
N GLN A 275 7.58 -28.29 -1.28
CA GLN A 275 7.56 -29.21 -2.43
C GLN A 275 7.12 -30.64 -2.09
N ALA A 276 7.39 -31.13 -0.89
CA ALA A 276 6.96 -32.47 -0.46
C ALA A 276 5.43 -32.60 -0.37
N ALA A 277 4.69 -31.49 -0.29
CA ALA A 277 3.24 -31.46 -0.33
C ALA A 277 2.65 -31.38 -1.76
N ALA A 278 3.44 -31.61 -2.82
CA ALA A 278 2.98 -31.54 -4.21
C ALA A 278 1.72 -32.39 -4.51
N ALA A 279 1.52 -33.50 -3.79
CA ALA A 279 0.31 -34.32 -3.91
C ALA A 279 -0.99 -33.59 -3.52
N ALA A 280 -0.90 -32.50 -2.75
CA ALA A 280 -2.05 -31.70 -2.32
C ALA A 280 -2.49 -30.64 -3.35
N VAL A 281 -1.67 -30.37 -4.38
CA VAL A 281 -1.93 -29.30 -5.37
C VAL A 281 -3.33 -29.35 -5.98
N PRO A 282 -3.86 -30.51 -6.44
CA PRO A 282 -5.21 -30.56 -7.01
C PRO A 282 -6.27 -30.09 -6.02
N LYS A 283 -6.16 -30.51 -4.75
CA LYS A 283 -7.13 -30.15 -3.72
C LYS A 283 -7.00 -28.67 -3.32
N LEU A 284 -5.79 -28.18 -3.14
CA LEU A 284 -5.54 -26.76 -2.86
C LEU A 284 -6.05 -25.85 -3.99
N ALA A 285 -5.93 -26.28 -5.25
CA ALA A 285 -6.45 -25.53 -6.40
C ALA A 285 -7.99 -25.39 -6.35
N GLU A 286 -8.72 -26.38 -5.84
CA GLU A 286 -10.17 -26.27 -5.61
C GLU A 286 -10.49 -25.19 -4.57
N LEU A 287 -9.68 -25.09 -3.51
CA LEU A 287 -9.87 -24.13 -2.41
C LEU A 287 -9.63 -22.67 -2.81
N ILE A 288 -9.02 -22.37 -3.96
CA ILE A 288 -8.89 -20.97 -4.43
C ILE A 288 -10.27 -20.30 -4.56
N ARG A 289 -11.28 -21.10 -4.87
CA ARG A 289 -12.68 -20.70 -5.05
C ARG A 289 -13.53 -20.93 -3.79
N ASP A 290 -12.91 -21.24 -2.65
CA ASP A 290 -13.62 -21.45 -1.39
C ASP A 290 -14.40 -20.19 -0.98
N PRO A 291 -15.65 -20.34 -0.48
CA PRO A 291 -16.44 -19.22 0.02
C PRO A 291 -15.81 -18.53 1.24
N SER A 292 -15.01 -19.26 2.02
CA SER A 292 -14.20 -18.68 3.10
C SER A 292 -12.97 -18.01 2.50
N GLU A 293 -12.92 -16.68 2.63
CA GLU A 293 -11.76 -15.87 2.20
C GLU A 293 -10.47 -16.34 2.85
N ASN A 294 -10.50 -16.69 4.14
CA ASN A 294 -9.30 -17.13 4.84
C ASN A 294 -8.78 -18.48 4.30
N ALA A 295 -9.67 -19.45 4.04
CA ALA A 295 -9.27 -20.74 3.50
C ALA A 295 -8.73 -20.60 2.07
N ALA A 296 -9.40 -19.78 1.24
CA ALA A 296 -8.94 -19.50 -0.11
C ALA A 296 -7.58 -18.79 -0.13
N LEU A 297 -7.37 -17.83 0.77
CA LEU A 297 -6.11 -17.10 0.87
C LEU A 297 -4.96 -18.01 1.33
N ASN A 298 -5.19 -18.86 2.33
CA ASN A 298 -4.17 -19.82 2.77
C ASN A 298 -3.83 -20.82 1.65
N ALA A 299 -4.84 -21.26 0.87
CA ALA A 299 -4.61 -22.16 -0.27
C ALA A 299 -3.75 -21.53 -1.37
N VAL A 300 -3.97 -20.26 -1.75
CA VAL A 300 -3.15 -19.62 -2.80
C VAL A 300 -1.71 -19.37 -2.36
N TYR A 301 -1.49 -18.99 -1.11
CA TYR A 301 -0.13 -18.85 -0.57
C TYR A 301 0.55 -20.22 -0.44
N ALA A 302 -0.16 -21.25 0.01
CA ALA A 302 0.37 -22.61 0.07
C ALA A 302 0.78 -23.12 -1.32
N LEU A 303 -0.05 -22.93 -2.35
CA LEU A 303 0.30 -23.24 -3.73
C LEU A 303 1.56 -22.51 -4.20
N GLY A 304 1.72 -21.24 -3.79
CA GLY A 304 2.92 -20.46 -4.09
C GLY A 304 4.20 -21.03 -3.49
N HIS A 305 4.12 -21.65 -2.31
CA HIS A 305 5.28 -22.24 -1.62
C HIS A 305 5.55 -23.72 -1.93
N ILE A 306 4.58 -24.44 -2.51
CA ILE A 306 4.78 -25.83 -2.99
C ILE A 306 5.72 -25.88 -4.22
N GLY A 307 5.96 -24.75 -4.88
CA GLY A 307 6.85 -24.63 -6.04
C GLY A 307 6.16 -24.96 -7.37
N GLY A 308 6.92 -25.38 -8.38
CA GLY A 308 6.48 -25.42 -9.77
C GLY A 308 5.11 -26.04 -10.07
N ALA A 309 4.71 -27.12 -9.37
CA ALA A 309 3.38 -27.71 -9.54
C ALA A 309 2.25 -26.77 -9.05
N GLY A 310 2.46 -26.11 -7.90
CA GLY A 310 1.54 -25.11 -7.37
C GLY A 310 1.54 -23.83 -8.21
N THR A 311 2.71 -23.37 -8.65
CA THR A 311 2.82 -22.23 -9.59
C THR A 311 2.07 -22.48 -10.89
N ALA A 312 2.15 -23.69 -11.47
CA ALA A 312 1.40 -24.04 -12.67
C ALA A 312 -0.12 -24.00 -12.44
N ALA A 313 -0.60 -24.47 -11.28
CA ALA A 313 -2.01 -24.39 -10.92
C ALA A 313 -2.49 -22.93 -10.77
N LEU A 314 -1.67 -22.08 -10.15
CA LEU A 314 -1.98 -20.65 -9.98
C LEU A 314 -1.99 -19.90 -11.32
N LEU A 315 -1.04 -20.16 -12.22
CA LEU A 315 -1.01 -19.57 -13.56
C LEU A 315 -2.26 -19.95 -14.35
N LYS A 316 -2.68 -21.21 -14.27
CA LYS A 316 -3.92 -21.69 -14.89
C LYS A 316 -5.15 -20.97 -14.31
N GLU A 317 -5.23 -20.80 -12.99
CA GLU A 317 -6.34 -20.09 -12.37
C GLU A 317 -6.36 -18.59 -12.73
N LEU A 318 -5.19 -17.97 -12.94
CA LEU A 318 -5.11 -16.58 -13.42
C LEU A 318 -5.59 -16.43 -14.88
N GLU A 319 -5.36 -17.44 -15.70
CA GLU A 319 -5.75 -17.48 -17.12
C GLU A 319 -7.25 -17.79 -17.31
N GLU A 320 -7.75 -18.84 -16.63
CA GLU A 320 -9.08 -19.41 -16.88
C GLU A 320 -10.10 -19.11 -15.77
N GLY A 321 -9.65 -18.55 -14.65
CA GLY A 321 -10.47 -18.36 -13.46
C GLY A 321 -11.48 -17.22 -13.55
N SER A 322 -12.37 -17.18 -12.56
CA SER A 322 -13.24 -16.02 -12.36
C SER A 322 -12.42 -14.79 -11.99
N LYS A 323 -13.03 -13.60 -12.11
CA LYS A 323 -12.43 -12.33 -11.67
C LYS A 323 -11.77 -12.40 -10.30
N LEU A 324 -12.50 -12.98 -9.34
CA LEU A 324 -12.10 -13.08 -7.94
C LEU A 324 -11.00 -14.14 -7.75
N SER A 325 -11.17 -15.32 -8.32
CA SER A 325 -10.21 -16.41 -8.15
C SER A 325 -8.88 -16.14 -8.89
N ALA A 326 -8.92 -15.47 -10.04
CA ALA A 326 -7.73 -14.99 -10.73
C ALA A 326 -6.97 -13.92 -9.91
N GLN A 327 -7.70 -13.02 -9.23
CA GLN A 327 -7.08 -12.04 -8.31
C GLN A 327 -6.41 -12.74 -7.13
N ARG A 328 -7.05 -13.76 -6.55
CA ARG A 328 -6.45 -14.56 -5.47
C ARG A 328 -5.22 -15.33 -5.95
N ALA A 329 -5.29 -15.91 -7.15
CA ALA A 329 -4.16 -16.59 -7.77
C ALA A 329 -2.96 -15.64 -7.97
N ALA A 330 -3.21 -14.38 -8.33
CA ALA A 330 -2.17 -13.36 -8.42
C ALA A 330 -1.43 -13.11 -7.08
N TYR A 331 -2.09 -13.24 -5.93
CA TYR A 331 -1.39 -13.18 -4.63
C TYR A 331 -0.45 -14.38 -4.44
N GLY A 332 -0.89 -15.60 -4.75
CA GLY A 332 -0.05 -16.80 -4.67
C GLY A 332 1.13 -16.78 -5.66
N LEU A 333 0.96 -16.17 -6.83
CA LEU A 333 2.04 -16.03 -7.82
C LEU A 333 3.13 -15.06 -7.38
N GLN A 334 2.84 -14.09 -6.51
CA GLN A 334 3.87 -13.26 -5.88
C GLN A 334 4.78 -14.12 -4.99
N ALA A 335 4.19 -15.03 -4.21
CA ALA A 335 4.93 -15.97 -3.38
C ALA A 335 5.69 -17.04 -4.19
N SER A 336 5.20 -17.41 -5.38
CA SER A 336 5.91 -18.31 -6.31
C SER A 336 7.23 -17.74 -6.83
N GLY A 337 7.37 -16.42 -6.82
CA GLY A 337 8.59 -15.75 -7.23
C GLY A 337 8.97 -15.97 -8.70
N ARG A 338 10.26 -16.28 -8.94
CA ARG A 338 10.82 -16.38 -10.30
C ARG A 338 10.21 -17.52 -11.13
N GLU A 339 9.67 -18.55 -10.48
CA GLU A 339 9.05 -19.69 -11.16
C GLU A 339 7.82 -19.28 -11.99
N ALA A 340 7.16 -18.17 -11.61
CA ALA A 340 6.00 -17.66 -12.32
C ALA A 340 6.33 -16.84 -13.58
N LEU A 341 7.59 -16.40 -13.76
CA LEU A 341 7.96 -15.37 -14.74
C LEU A 341 7.54 -15.70 -16.17
N ASP A 342 7.90 -16.90 -16.65
CA ASP A 342 7.62 -17.28 -18.04
C ASP A 342 6.11 -17.36 -18.32
N GLY A 343 5.33 -17.81 -17.33
CA GLY A 343 3.88 -17.85 -17.42
C GLY A 343 3.27 -16.45 -17.48
N LEU A 344 3.73 -15.56 -16.59
CA LEU A 344 3.25 -14.18 -16.53
C LEU A 344 3.61 -13.39 -17.79
N VAL A 345 4.81 -13.56 -18.34
CA VAL A 345 5.22 -12.91 -19.60
C VAL A 345 4.33 -13.35 -20.77
N ARG A 346 3.94 -14.62 -20.84
CA ARG A 346 2.97 -15.08 -21.86
C ARG A 346 1.59 -14.45 -21.67
N LEU A 347 1.14 -14.32 -20.41
CA LEU A 347 -0.18 -13.77 -20.08
C LEU A 347 -0.30 -12.27 -20.37
N LEU A 348 0.80 -11.52 -20.51
CA LEU A 348 0.78 -10.14 -21.00
C LEU A 348 0.19 -10.00 -22.42
N ALA A 349 0.17 -11.08 -23.21
CA ALA A 349 -0.41 -11.10 -24.55
C ALA A 349 -1.74 -11.88 -24.62
N HIS A 350 -2.37 -12.15 -23.48
CA HIS A 350 -3.62 -12.91 -23.42
C HIS A 350 -4.83 -12.13 -23.98
N GLY A 351 -5.83 -12.85 -24.50
CA GLY A 351 -7.03 -12.23 -25.07
C GLY A 351 -7.86 -11.43 -24.06
N GLU A 352 -7.91 -11.90 -22.81
CA GLU A 352 -8.68 -11.27 -21.73
C GLU A 352 -7.91 -10.14 -21.04
N GLU A 353 -8.51 -8.95 -20.98
CA GLU A 353 -7.96 -7.76 -20.32
C GLU A 353 -7.53 -8.03 -18.87
N ASN A 354 -8.35 -8.76 -18.10
CA ASN A 354 -8.09 -9.03 -16.70
C ASN A 354 -6.80 -9.84 -16.50
N SER A 355 -6.57 -10.86 -17.33
CA SER A 355 -5.38 -11.69 -17.24
C SER A 355 -4.12 -10.89 -17.59
N ARG A 356 -4.19 -10.02 -18.61
CA ARG A 356 -3.08 -9.11 -18.97
C ARG A 356 -2.75 -8.14 -17.83
N ALA A 357 -3.77 -7.53 -17.23
CA ALA A 357 -3.59 -6.58 -16.12
C ALA A 357 -3.03 -7.26 -14.86
N LEU A 358 -3.56 -8.43 -14.48
CA LEU A 358 -3.04 -9.22 -13.36
C LEU A 358 -1.61 -9.70 -13.61
N ALA A 359 -1.26 -10.09 -14.84
CA ALA A 359 0.09 -10.48 -15.19
C ALA A 359 1.08 -9.32 -14.99
N ALA A 360 0.74 -8.13 -15.49
CA ALA A 360 1.54 -6.92 -15.28
C ALA A 360 1.68 -6.59 -13.78
N PHE A 361 0.58 -6.65 -13.02
CA PHE A 361 0.61 -6.43 -11.57
C PHE A 361 1.59 -7.39 -10.85
N VAL A 362 1.46 -8.70 -11.09
CA VAL A 362 2.33 -9.69 -10.43
C VAL A 362 3.79 -9.47 -10.84
N LEU A 363 4.09 -9.21 -12.11
CA LEU A 363 5.44 -8.88 -12.56
C LEU A 363 6.03 -7.67 -11.82
N GLY A 364 5.23 -6.62 -11.59
CA GLY A 364 5.63 -5.48 -10.76
C GLY A 364 5.92 -5.87 -9.30
N MET A 365 5.08 -6.71 -8.71
CA MET A 365 5.23 -7.19 -7.33
C MET A 365 6.42 -8.15 -7.13
N LEU A 366 6.88 -8.79 -8.21
CA LEU A 366 8.14 -9.57 -8.22
C LEU A 366 9.39 -8.67 -8.23
N GLY A 367 9.24 -7.37 -8.49
CA GLY A 367 10.31 -6.38 -8.41
C GLY A 367 11.49 -6.72 -9.33
N ALA A 368 12.71 -6.56 -8.82
CA ALA A 368 13.93 -6.78 -9.60
C ALA A 368 14.04 -8.20 -10.18
N ALA A 369 13.37 -9.19 -9.58
CA ALA A 369 13.35 -10.56 -10.08
C ALA A 369 12.68 -10.68 -11.45
N ALA A 370 11.83 -9.72 -11.85
CA ALA A 370 11.14 -9.67 -13.13
C ALA A 370 11.81 -8.77 -14.18
N SER A 371 13.08 -8.37 -14.00
CA SER A 371 13.80 -7.51 -14.95
C SER A 371 13.77 -8.01 -16.40
N SER A 372 13.77 -9.32 -16.62
CA SER A 372 13.69 -9.92 -17.96
C SER A 372 12.34 -9.71 -18.66
N ALA A 373 11.29 -9.30 -17.94
CA ALA A 373 9.97 -9.01 -18.48
C ALA A 373 9.84 -7.56 -19.00
N VAL A 374 10.82 -6.68 -18.74
CA VAL A 374 10.75 -5.26 -19.13
C VAL A 374 10.49 -5.06 -20.63
N PRO A 375 11.13 -5.78 -21.57
CA PRO A 375 10.82 -5.61 -22.99
C PRO A 375 9.35 -5.89 -23.33
N SER A 376 8.76 -6.94 -22.74
CA SER A 376 7.34 -7.28 -22.94
C SER A 376 6.41 -6.25 -22.28
N LEU A 377 6.77 -5.74 -21.11
CA LEU A 377 6.04 -4.65 -20.46
C LEU A 377 6.09 -3.35 -21.27
N ILE A 378 7.24 -3.00 -21.85
CA ILE A 378 7.36 -1.81 -22.71
C ILE A 378 6.42 -1.93 -23.93
N VAL A 379 6.30 -3.12 -24.53
CA VAL A 379 5.31 -3.34 -25.60
C VAL A 379 3.87 -3.15 -25.07
N ALA A 380 3.59 -3.66 -23.87
CA ALA A 380 2.26 -3.56 -23.24
C ALA A 380 1.89 -2.13 -22.78
N LEU A 381 2.80 -1.14 -22.83
CA LEU A 381 2.45 0.28 -22.67
C LEU A 381 1.48 0.77 -23.75
N HIS A 382 1.40 0.06 -24.88
CA HIS A 382 0.51 0.34 -25.99
C HIS A 382 -0.75 -0.53 -25.99
N ASP A 383 -1.05 -1.24 -24.89
CA ASP A 383 -2.29 -2.03 -24.77
C ASP A 383 -3.52 -1.15 -25.03
N GLU A 384 -4.56 -1.72 -25.64
CA GLU A 384 -5.82 -1.02 -25.89
C GLU A 384 -6.51 -0.58 -24.59
N SER A 385 -6.37 -1.38 -23.53
CA SER A 385 -6.99 -1.13 -22.24
C SER A 385 -6.16 -0.20 -21.40
N GLU A 386 -6.77 0.90 -20.94
CA GLU A 386 -6.15 1.77 -19.93
C GLU A 386 -5.82 0.99 -18.65
N TRP A 387 -6.65 0.02 -18.28
CA TRP A 387 -6.43 -0.75 -17.06
C TRP A 387 -5.12 -1.55 -17.14
N VAL A 388 -4.86 -2.19 -18.28
CA VAL A 388 -3.59 -2.90 -18.53
C VAL A 388 -2.43 -1.90 -18.53
N ARG A 389 -2.53 -0.81 -19.32
CA ARG A 389 -1.46 0.21 -19.40
C ARG A 389 -1.07 0.75 -18.03
N ARG A 390 -2.03 1.02 -17.14
CA ARG A 390 -1.75 1.49 -15.77
C ARG A 390 -0.94 0.49 -14.95
N ASN A 391 -1.34 -0.79 -14.96
CA ASN A 391 -0.61 -1.86 -14.28
C ASN A 391 0.81 -2.01 -14.85
N VAL A 392 0.96 -1.89 -16.17
CA VAL A 392 2.26 -1.94 -16.86
C VAL A 392 3.17 -0.79 -16.43
N VAL A 393 2.67 0.45 -16.44
CA VAL A 393 3.43 1.63 -16.01
C VAL A 393 3.90 1.50 -14.57
N GLU A 394 3.04 0.97 -13.69
CA GLU A 394 3.40 0.72 -12.30
C GLU A 394 4.46 -0.39 -12.19
N ALA A 395 4.27 -1.51 -12.89
CA ALA A 395 5.18 -2.64 -12.89
C ALA A 395 6.59 -2.23 -13.31
N LEU A 396 6.71 -1.43 -14.38
CA LEU A 396 7.98 -0.86 -14.82
C LEU A 396 8.67 -0.04 -13.71
N GLY A 397 7.92 0.78 -12.98
CA GLY A 397 8.44 1.55 -11.85
C GLY A 397 8.81 0.70 -10.62
N MET A 398 8.18 -0.45 -10.43
CA MET A 398 8.49 -1.38 -9.33
C MET A 398 9.69 -2.29 -9.64
N ILE A 399 9.82 -2.72 -10.89
CA ILE A 399 10.96 -3.53 -11.36
C ILE A 399 12.22 -2.68 -11.42
N GLY A 400 12.13 -1.51 -12.06
CA GLY A 400 13.17 -0.47 -12.12
C GLY A 400 14.44 -0.78 -12.89
N ASP A 401 14.66 -2.02 -13.30
CA ASP A 401 15.81 -2.48 -14.09
C ASP A 401 15.38 -3.19 -15.38
N PRO A 402 16.03 -2.91 -16.53
CA PRO A 402 17.12 -1.95 -16.72
C PRO A 402 16.60 -0.50 -16.85
N ALA A 403 17.23 0.43 -16.11
CA ALA A 403 16.74 1.80 -15.97
C ALA A 403 16.86 2.64 -17.27
N ASP A 404 17.87 2.35 -18.10
CA ASP A 404 18.13 2.99 -19.38
C ASP A 404 17.05 2.70 -20.44
N GLU A 405 16.34 1.57 -20.34
CA GLU A 405 15.16 1.30 -21.17
C GLU A 405 13.87 1.81 -20.51
N THR A 406 13.76 1.59 -19.20
CA THR A 406 12.51 1.83 -18.45
C THR A 406 12.22 3.31 -18.27
N VAL A 407 13.22 4.10 -17.88
CA VAL A 407 13.03 5.54 -17.60
C VAL A 407 12.57 6.31 -18.83
N PRO A 408 13.19 6.17 -20.02
CA PRO A 408 12.69 6.84 -21.23
C PRO A 408 11.27 6.42 -21.61
N ALA A 409 10.89 5.16 -21.38
CA ALA A 409 9.52 4.69 -21.65
C ALA A 409 8.49 5.34 -20.72
N LEU A 410 8.81 5.48 -19.44
CA LEU A 410 7.95 6.16 -18.46
C LEU A 410 7.84 7.67 -18.73
N VAL A 411 8.95 8.32 -19.12
CA VAL A 411 8.95 9.75 -19.49
C VAL A 411 8.01 10.00 -20.67
N ARG A 412 8.15 9.24 -21.77
CA ARG A 412 7.24 9.36 -22.93
C ARG A 412 5.79 9.12 -22.54
N THR A 413 5.54 8.10 -21.70
CA THR A 413 4.19 7.77 -21.23
C THR A 413 3.57 8.93 -20.44
N LEU A 414 4.34 9.59 -19.57
CA LEU A 414 3.89 10.76 -18.82
C LEU A 414 3.56 11.93 -19.75
N GLU A 415 4.47 12.27 -20.67
CA GLU A 415 4.28 13.37 -21.63
C GLU A 415 3.05 13.16 -22.52
N GLU A 416 2.89 11.96 -23.09
CA GLU A 416 1.74 11.62 -23.92
C GLU A 416 0.43 11.68 -23.13
N ALA A 417 0.43 11.20 -21.88
CA ALA A 417 -0.75 11.23 -21.02
C ALA A 417 -1.16 12.65 -20.66
N VAL A 418 -0.20 13.54 -20.38
CA VAL A 418 -0.47 14.95 -20.11
C VAL A 418 -0.94 15.67 -21.38
N ALA A 419 -0.32 15.40 -22.53
CA ALA A 419 -0.70 16.02 -23.80
C ALA A 419 -2.16 15.71 -24.19
N LYS A 420 -2.62 14.48 -23.94
CA LYS A 420 -4.01 14.04 -24.21
C LYS A 420 -5.07 14.84 -23.42
N GLU A 421 -4.74 15.35 -22.23
CA GLU A 421 -5.65 16.21 -21.46
C GLU A 421 -6.00 17.51 -22.20
N SER A 422 -5.02 18.09 -22.91
CA SER A 422 -5.19 19.32 -23.68
C SER A 422 -5.99 19.11 -24.95
N ALA A 423 -6.00 17.90 -25.50
CA ALA A 423 -6.77 17.52 -26.68
C ALA A 423 -8.27 17.29 -26.38
N GLY A 424 -8.71 17.42 -25.12
CA GLY A 424 -10.10 17.18 -24.73
C GLY A 424 -10.51 15.70 -24.83
N MET A 425 -9.55 14.79 -24.93
CA MET A 425 -9.81 13.34 -24.95
C MET A 425 -10.03 12.88 -23.52
N GLU A 426 -11.29 12.68 -23.12
CA GLU A 426 -11.61 12.04 -21.84
C GLU A 426 -11.09 10.59 -21.84
N SER A 427 -10.31 10.23 -20.82
CA SER A 427 -9.88 8.85 -20.57
C SER A 427 -11.06 8.10 -19.92
N GLY A 428 -12.03 7.74 -20.75
CA GLY A 428 -13.16 6.91 -20.34
C GLY A 428 -12.74 5.44 -20.33
N SER A 429 -12.41 4.89 -19.17
CA SER A 429 -12.46 3.43 -18.98
C SER A 429 -13.87 3.04 -18.52
N THR A 430 -14.52 2.18 -19.32
CA THR A 430 -15.85 1.59 -19.06
C THR A 430 -15.75 0.18 -18.44
N GLY A 431 -14.58 -0.22 -17.93
CA GLY A 431 -14.32 -1.56 -17.43
C GLY A 431 -14.77 -1.80 -15.98
N ALA A 432 -15.43 -2.93 -15.72
CA ALA A 432 -16.01 -3.34 -14.45
C ALA A 432 -15.01 -3.72 -13.32
N TYR A 433 -13.77 -3.20 -13.35
CA TYR A 433 -12.74 -3.37 -12.31
C TYR A 433 -12.34 -2.05 -11.63
N VAL A 434 -13.02 -0.97 -11.97
CA VAL A 434 -12.79 0.33 -11.37
C VAL A 434 -13.35 0.31 -9.95
N TYR A 435 -12.50 0.03 -8.95
CA TYR A 435 -12.62 0.78 -7.70
C TYR A 435 -12.63 2.25 -8.11
N ASN A 436 -13.72 2.95 -7.80
CA ASN A 436 -14.03 4.30 -8.27
C ASN A 436 -12.97 5.31 -7.80
N GLN A 437 -11.83 5.36 -8.51
CA GLN A 437 -10.77 6.35 -8.36
C GLN A 437 -11.12 7.60 -9.17
N GLU A 438 -12.38 8.06 -9.08
CA GLU A 438 -12.87 9.25 -9.80
C GLU A 438 -12.06 10.52 -9.45
N TYR A 439 -11.41 10.49 -8.28
CA TYR A 439 -10.50 11.53 -7.82
C TYR A 439 -9.13 11.55 -8.52
N ILE A 440 -8.79 10.52 -9.30
CA ILE A 440 -7.62 10.49 -10.21
C ILE A 440 -8.16 10.64 -11.63
N THR A 441 -8.04 11.86 -12.18
CA THR A 441 -8.56 12.22 -13.49
C THR A 441 -7.58 11.87 -14.62
N ASN A 442 -6.28 11.74 -14.33
CA ASN A 442 -5.29 11.21 -15.26
C ASN A 442 -4.48 10.09 -14.61
N LYS A 443 -5.02 8.89 -14.68
CA LYS A 443 -4.45 7.70 -14.04
C LYS A 443 -3.09 7.29 -14.63
N ILE A 444 -2.88 7.48 -15.93
CA ILE A 444 -1.61 7.14 -16.57
C ILE A 444 -0.53 8.13 -16.14
N ALA A 445 -0.79 9.45 -16.19
CA ALA A 445 0.18 10.45 -15.74
C ALA A 445 0.48 10.30 -14.24
N TYR A 446 -0.56 10.05 -13.43
CA TYR A 446 -0.42 9.73 -12.01
C TYR A 446 0.56 8.57 -11.77
N THR A 447 0.32 7.42 -12.40
CA THR A 447 1.14 6.23 -12.20
C THR A 447 2.53 6.40 -12.79
N ALA A 448 2.68 7.08 -13.94
CA ALA A 448 3.98 7.34 -14.56
C ALA A 448 4.85 8.25 -13.69
N ALA A 449 4.27 9.32 -13.11
CA ALA A 449 4.99 10.20 -12.20
C ALA A 449 5.40 9.48 -10.90
N LEU A 450 4.55 8.60 -10.35
CA LEU A 450 4.92 7.72 -9.22
C LEU A 450 6.07 6.78 -9.58
N SER A 451 5.99 6.13 -10.75
CA SER A 451 7.06 5.23 -11.22
C SER A 451 8.38 6.00 -11.42
N LEU A 452 8.34 7.23 -11.95
CA LEU A 452 9.52 8.09 -12.06
C LEU A 452 10.04 8.57 -10.70
N LEU A 453 9.19 8.77 -9.69
CA LEU A 453 9.65 9.03 -8.31
C LEU A 453 10.46 7.84 -7.75
N ARG A 454 10.11 6.60 -8.12
CA ARG A 454 10.85 5.41 -7.70
C ARG A 454 12.20 5.27 -8.42
N ILE A 455 12.22 5.44 -9.75
CA ILE A 455 13.36 5.00 -10.58
C ILE A 455 14.05 6.11 -11.37
N GLY A 456 13.47 7.32 -11.45
CA GLY A 456 13.94 8.41 -12.31
C GLY A 456 15.38 8.85 -11.99
N LYS A 457 15.81 8.76 -10.73
CA LYS A 457 17.20 9.05 -10.30
C LYS A 457 18.26 8.15 -10.95
N ARG A 458 17.85 7.05 -11.57
CA ARG A 458 18.72 6.04 -12.19
C ARG A 458 18.89 6.24 -13.70
N GLY A 459 18.06 7.09 -14.31
CA GLY A 459 18.12 7.39 -15.74
C GLY A 459 18.84 8.70 -16.05
N ASP A 460 18.70 9.18 -17.28
CA ASP A 460 19.17 10.50 -17.69
C ASP A 460 18.38 11.59 -16.95
N ALA A 461 19.06 12.38 -16.14
CA ALA A 461 18.42 13.37 -15.29
C ALA A 461 17.72 14.47 -16.10
N ASP A 462 18.27 14.89 -17.23
CA ASP A 462 17.69 15.95 -18.05
C ASP A 462 16.42 15.48 -18.73
N LEU A 463 16.43 14.27 -19.31
CA LEU A 463 15.24 13.64 -19.88
C LEU A 463 14.12 13.49 -18.84
N VAL A 464 14.45 13.05 -17.63
CA VAL A 464 13.46 12.89 -16.57
C VAL A 464 12.91 14.25 -16.14
N ILE A 465 13.75 15.29 -16.02
CA ILE A 465 13.30 16.63 -15.67
C ILE A 465 12.34 17.19 -16.72
N ASP A 466 12.61 16.98 -18.02
CA ASP A 466 11.70 17.37 -19.11
C ASP A 466 10.31 16.74 -18.94
N GLY A 467 10.26 15.41 -18.76
CA GLY A 467 9.00 14.70 -18.55
C GLY A 467 8.26 15.14 -17.28
N LEU A 468 8.97 15.38 -16.18
CA LEU A 468 8.37 15.83 -14.92
C LEU A 468 7.90 17.29 -14.99
N GLU A 469 8.56 18.16 -15.75
CA GLU A 469 8.08 19.52 -16.01
C GLU A 469 6.74 19.48 -16.77
N ALA A 470 6.55 18.54 -17.70
CA ALA A 470 5.24 18.27 -18.29
C ALA A 470 4.24 17.74 -17.26
N GLY A 471 4.66 16.80 -16.39
CA GLY A 471 3.84 16.29 -15.28
C GLY A 471 3.30 17.37 -14.34
N LEU A 472 4.08 18.43 -14.08
CA LEU A 472 3.64 19.60 -13.30
C LEU A 472 2.50 20.39 -13.97
N GLN A 473 2.28 20.23 -15.28
CA GLN A 473 1.19 20.86 -16.02
C GLN A 473 -0.08 20.01 -16.11
N SER A 474 -0.06 18.77 -15.61
CA SER A 474 -1.25 17.91 -15.60
C SER A 474 -2.42 18.57 -14.87
N ARG A 475 -3.64 18.39 -15.38
CA ARG A 475 -4.90 18.75 -14.71
C ARG A 475 -5.14 17.89 -13.47
N ASP A 476 -4.61 16.66 -13.46
CA ASP A 476 -4.66 15.79 -12.29
C ASP A 476 -3.72 16.28 -11.19
N ARG A 477 -4.28 16.52 -10.00
CA ARG A 477 -3.52 17.08 -8.86
C ARG A 477 -2.47 16.12 -8.30
N TYR A 478 -2.68 14.82 -8.45
CA TYR A 478 -1.79 13.80 -7.90
C TYR A 478 -0.62 13.50 -8.86
N ALA A 479 -0.85 13.56 -10.17
CA ALA A 479 0.22 13.60 -11.16
C ALA A 479 1.19 14.76 -10.90
N ARG A 480 0.66 15.98 -10.67
CA ARG A 480 1.48 17.14 -10.28
C ARG A 480 2.25 16.92 -8.97
N ALA A 481 1.60 16.31 -7.98
CA ALA A 481 2.23 16.06 -6.68
C ALA A 481 3.42 15.10 -6.82
N TYR A 482 3.27 13.98 -7.53
CA TYR A 482 4.41 13.08 -7.74
C TYR A 482 5.48 13.68 -8.63
N ALA A 483 5.11 14.48 -9.63
CA ALA A 483 6.10 15.17 -10.46
C ALA A 483 6.98 16.11 -9.63
N PHE A 484 6.35 16.89 -8.74
CA PHE A 484 7.04 17.75 -7.78
C PHE A 484 8.00 16.96 -6.87
N GLU A 485 7.57 15.82 -6.38
CA GLU A 485 8.36 15.00 -5.45
C GLU A 485 9.50 14.28 -6.15
N ALA A 486 9.29 13.80 -7.38
CA ALA A 486 10.34 13.21 -8.19
C ALA A 486 11.44 14.23 -8.50
N LEU A 487 11.08 15.47 -8.86
CA LEU A 487 12.03 16.58 -9.03
C LEU A 487 12.77 16.90 -7.73
N THR A 488 12.08 16.86 -6.59
CA THR A 488 12.66 17.08 -5.26
C THR A 488 13.69 16.01 -4.92
N SER A 489 13.42 14.75 -5.30
CA SER A 489 14.34 13.62 -5.13
C SER A 489 15.58 13.70 -6.04
N ILE A 490 15.40 14.12 -7.31
CA ILE A 490 16.50 14.27 -8.29
C ILE A 490 17.47 15.38 -7.89
N ARG A 491 16.94 16.54 -7.46
CA ARG A 491 17.69 17.63 -6.81
C ARG A 491 18.91 18.17 -7.57
N THR A 492 18.94 18.09 -8.91
CA THR A 492 19.93 18.80 -9.73
C THR A 492 19.64 20.31 -9.75
N ALA A 493 20.60 21.13 -10.17
CA ALA A 493 20.40 22.58 -10.30
C ALA A 493 19.20 22.92 -11.20
N ARG A 494 19.02 22.17 -12.30
CA ARG A 494 17.89 22.30 -13.22
C ARG A 494 16.56 21.91 -12.55
N ALA A 495 16.53 20.78 -11.83
CA ALA A 495 15.32 20.37 -11.10
C ALA A 495 14.92 21.42 -10.05
N VAL A 496 15.88 21.99 -9.33
CA VAL A 496 15.64 23.08 -8.37
C VAL A 496 15.09 24.33 -9.05
N ASP A 497 15.59 24.72 -10.22
CA ASP A 497 15.05 25.85 -10.97
C ASP A 497 13.58 25.63 -11.39
N VAL A 498 13.27 24.45 -11.95
CA VAL A 498 11.89 24.06 -12.29
C VAL A 498 10.98 24.13 -11.06
N LEU A 499 11.42 23.58 -9.92
CA LEU A 499 10.67 23.61 -8.67
C LEU A 499 10.44 25.05 -8.16
N ILE A 500 11.45 25.92 -8.22
CA ILE A 500 11.30 27.32 -7.81
C ILE A 500 10.29 28.06 -8.70
N ARG A 501 10.37 27.85 -10.02
CA ARG A 501 9.41 28.45 -10.97
C ARG A 501 7.99 27.99 -10.67
N TYR A 502 7.77 26.70 -10.45
CA TYR A 502 6.46 26.14 -10.12
C TYR A 502 5.96 26.60 -8.73
N TYR A 503 6.79 26.51 -7.69
CA TYR A 503 6.41 26.86 -6.31
C TYR A 503 6.00 28.32 -6.16
N ARG A 504 6.66 29.25 -6.87
CA ARG A 504 6.31 30.69 -6.82
C ARG A 504 4.86 30.95 -7.21
N ALA A 505 4.31 30.18 -8.15
CA ALA A 505 2.92 30.29 -8.58
C ALA A 505 1.94 29.50 -7.70
N ALA A 506 2.42 28.50 -6.94
CA ALA A 506 1.59 27.60 -6.15
C ALA A 506 1.62 27.87 -4.63
N ARG A 507 2.42 28.82 -4.15
CA ARG A 507 2.59 29.09 -2.71
C ARG A 507 1.30 29.57 -2.04
N TRP A 508 1.06 29.05 -0.84
CA TRP A 508 -0.04 29.47 0.03
C TRP A 508 0.50 30.33 1.18
N CYS A 509 -0.18 31.43 1.51
CA CYS A 509 0.14 32.23 2.70
C CYS A 509 -0.77 31.76 3.86
N PRO A 510 -0.23 31.19 4.95
CA PRO A 510 -1.06 30.70 6.06
C PRO A 510 -1.81 31.82 6.79
N ASP A 511 -1.33 33.06 6.68
CA ASP A 511 -1.92 34.23 7.34
C ASP A 511 -2.90 34.99 6.46
N THR A 512 -3.01 34.66 5.17
CA THR A 512 -3.96 35.30 4.25
C THR A 512 -5.29 34.54 4.25
N HIS A 513 -6.31 35.13 4.85
CA HIS A 513 -7.68 34.59 4.93
C HIS A 513 -8.71 35.71 4.96
N LYS A 514 -10.02 35.41 4.93
CA LYS A 514 -11.08 36.44 4.85
C LYS A 514 -10.99 37.55 5.91
N ALA A 515 -10.55 37.23 7.11
CA ALA A 515 -10.38 38.17 8.24
C ALA A 515 -8.97 38.79 8.35
N SER A 516 -8.05 38.36 7.50
CA SER A 516 -6.69 38.89 7.33
C SER A 516 -6.41 38.98 5.82
N THR A 517 -7.20 39.86 5.20
CA THR A 517 -6.91 40.35 3.85
C THR A 517 -6.10 41.62 4.05
N PHE A 518 -5.02 41.78 3.28
CA PHE A 518 -4.10 42.91 3.37
C PHE A 518 -4.76 44.24 3.65
#